data_AF-A0A357GXG7-F1
#
_entry.id   AF-A0A357GXG7-F1
#
_cell.length_a   1.000
_cell.length_b   1.000
_cell.length_c   1.000
_cell.angle_alpha   90.00
_cell.angle_beta   90.00
_cell.angle_gamma   90.00
#
_symmetry.space_group_name_H-M   'P 1'
#
loop_
_entity.id
_entity.type
_entity.pdbx_description
1 polymer ?
#
loop_
_entity_poly.entity_id
_entity_poly.type
_entity_poly.pdbx_seq_one_letter_code
_entity_poly.pdbx_strand_id
1 'polypeptide(L)'
;MGDEHIHLVIHIPPKYSVAYALQILKGKSSSWIKKKTNKLPQGTLWERGYYVSTVGLDEYAVKNYVLNQQHHQVEMPKLPF
;
A
#
# COMPACT_ATOMS: atom_id res chain seq x y z
N MET A 1 7.09 15.58 -7.13
CA MET A 1 7.35 14.78 -5.92
C MET A 1 6.56 13.50 -6.11
N GLY A 2 7.23 12.35 -6.15
CA GLY A 2 6.60 11.09 -6.55
C GLY A 2 5.64 10.56 -5.49
N ASP A 3 4.82 9.58 -5.87
CA ASP A 3 3.98 8.85 -4.91
C ASP A 3 4.88 8.06 -3.93
N GLU A 4 4.94 8.50 -2.67
CA GLU A 4 5.71 7.87 -1.58
C GLU A 4 5.01 6.62 -0.99
N HIS A 5 3.91 6.15 -1.61
CA HIS A 5 3.11 5.03 -1.13
C HIS A 5 2.43 4.27 -2.28
N ILE A 6 1.91 3.08 -1.99
CA ILE A 6 1.21 2.22 -2.96
C ILE A 6 -0.18 1.82 -2.45
N HIS A 7 -1.14 1.74 -3.37
CA HIS A 7 -2.48 1.21 -3.12
C HIS A 7 -2.63 -0.14 -3.83
N LEU A 8 -3.15 -1.14 -3.11
CA LEU A 8 -3.33 -2.50 -3.64
C LEU A 8 -4.74 -2.99 -3.31
N VAL A 9 -5.40 -3.61 -4.31
CA VAL A 9 -6.62 -4.39 -4.11
C VAL A 9 -6.23 -5.87 -4.26
N ILE A 10 -6.34 -6.63 -3.17
CA ILE A 10 -5.91 -8.04 -3.13
C ILE A 10 -6.96 -8.92 -2.46
N HIS A 11 -7.10 -10.14 -2.97
CA HIS A 11 -7.91 -11.19 -2.35
C HIS A 11 -7.02 -12.02 -1.44
N ILE A 12 -7.34 -12.06 -0.14
CA ILE A 12 -6.59 -12.82 0.87
C ILE A 12 -7.44 -14.02 1.31
N PRO A 13 -6.97 -15.27 1.14
CA PRO A 13 -7.68 -16.42 1.68
C PRO A 13 -7.90 -16.29 3.19
N PRO A 14 -9.09 -16.61 3.72
CA PRO A 14 -9.47 -16.31 5.11
C PRO A 14 -8.61 -17.04 6.16
N LYS A 15 -7.87 -18.08 5.76
CA LYS A 15 -6.89 -18.78 6.61
C LYS A 15 -5.65 -17.94 6.94
N TYR A 16 -5.43 -16.83 6.24
CA TYR A 16 -4.32 -15.92 6.46
C TYR A 16 -4.81 -14.60 7.03
N SER A 17 -4.11 -14.09 8.04
CA SER A 17 -4.37 -12.74 8.52
C SER A 17 -3.87 -11.70 7.51
N VAL A 18 -4.53 -10.53 7.48
CA VAL A 18 -4.08 -9.37 6.69
C VAL A 18 -2.63 -9.02 7.03
N ALA A 19 -2.29 -9.02 8.32
CA ALA A 19 -0.93 -8.72 8.79
C ALA A 19 0.11 -9.68 8.19
N TYR A 20 -0.20 -10.98 8.14
CA TYR A 20 0.69 -11.99 7.56
C TYR A 20 0.87 -11.77 6.05
N ALA A 21 -0.21 -11.54 5.32
CA ALA A 21 -0.15 -11.27 3.88
C ALA A 21 0.70 -10.03 3.58
N LEU A 22 0.49 -8.93 4.30
CA LEU A 22 1.25 -7.69 4.10
C LEU A 22 2.71 -7.81 4.54
N GLN A 23 3.02 -8.59 5.57
CA GLN A 23 4.40 -8.88 5.96
C GLN A 23 5.15 -9.57 4.80
N ILE A 24 4.54 -10.56 4.16
CA ILE A 24 5.13 -11.24 3.00
C ILE A 24 5.28 -10.27 1.83
N LEU A 25 4.24 -9.53 1.48
CA LEU A 25 4.26 -8.60 0.35
C LEU A 25 5.36 -7.54 0.52
N LYS A 26 5.41 -6.88 1.68
CA LYS A 26 6.42 -5.85 1.99
C LYS A 26 7.83 -6.46 2.05
N GLY A 27 7.99 -7.63 2.67
CA GLY A 27 9.29 -8.28 2.80
C GLY A 27 9.86 -8.76 1.46
N LYS A 28 9.06 -9.48 0.66
CA LYS A 28 9.49 -10.03 -0.64
C LYS A 28 9.74 -8.92 -1.66
N SER A 29 8.88 -7.91 -1.73
CA SER A 29 9.09 -6.76 -2.63
C SER A 29 10.34 -5.97 -2.27
N SER A 30 10.57 -5.68 -0.98
CA SER A 30 11.79 -5.02 -0.49
C SER A 30 13.05 -5.77 -0.92
N SER A 31 13.08 -7.10 -0.73
CA SER A 31 14.21 -7.94 -1.15
C SER A 31 14.41 -7.91 -2.67
N TRP A 32 13.33 -8.02 -3.44
CA TRP A 32 13.40 -8.04 -4.90
C TRP A 32 13.88 -6.71 -5.49
N ILE A 33 13.37 -5.58 -5.00
CA ILE A 33 13.75 -4.25 -5.49
C ILE A 33 15.21 -3.96 -5.16
N LYS A 34 15.67 -4.26 -3.94
CA LYS A 34 17.07 -4.05 -3.55
C LYS A 34 18.06 -4.92 -4.32
N LYS A 35 17.65 -6.10 -4.78
CA LYS A 35 18.47 -6.91 -5.68
C LYS A 35 18.60 -6.28 -7.07
N LYS A 36 17.63 -5.47 -7.49
CA LYS A 36 17.62 -4.81 -8.80
C LYS A 36 18.31 -3.44 -8.82
N THR A 37 18.43 -2.77 -7.68
CA THR A 37 19.04 -1.45 -7.61
C THR A 37 19.81 -1.23 -6.31
N ASN A 38 21.04 -0.71 -6.46
CA ASN A 38 21.88 -0.29 -5.34
C ASN A 38 21.61 1.15 -4.89
N LYS A 39 20.62 1.83 -5.50
CA LYS A 39 20.29 3.24 -5.21
C LYS A 39 19.39 3.43 -3.98
N LEU A 40 18.90 2.34 -3.39
CA LEU A 40 18.06 2.40 -2.20
C LEU A 40 18.91 2.35 -0.93
N PRO A 41 18.53 3.11 0.12
CA PRO A 41 19.25 3.11 1.38
C PRO A 41 19.24 1.72 2.04
N GLN A 42 20.30 1.46 2.82
CA GLN A 42 20.38 0.30 3.70
C GLN A 42 19.29 0.42 4.78
N GLY A 43 18.59 -0.69 5.11
CA GLY A 43 17.49 -0.67 6.09
C GLY A 43 16.20 -1.28 5.57
N THR A 44 15.02 -0.80 5.96
CA THR A 44 13.72 -1.28 5.45
C THR A 44 13.25 -0.41 4.29
N LEU A 45 12.74 -1.01 3.21
CA LEU A 45 12.15 -0.24 2.09
C LEU A 45 10.80 0.36 2.47
N TRP A 46 10.02 -0.38 3.25
CA TRP A 46 8.68 0.01 3.68
C TRP A 46 8.70 0.39 5.15
N GLU A 47 7.86 1.33 5.54
CA GLU A 47 7.57 1.58 6.95
C GLU A 47 6.95 0.36 7.63
N ARG A 48 6.91 0.32 8.98
CA ARG A 48 6.25 -0.76 9.72
C ARG A 48 4.73 -0.74 9.52
N GLY A 49 4.13 0.45 9.49
CA GLY A 49 2.69 0.67 9.35
C GLY A 49 2.11 0.29 7.99
N TYR A 50 0.81 0.11 7.94
CA TYR A 50 0.01 -0.05 6.73
C TYR A 50 -1.44 0.33 7.04
N TYR A 51 -2.17 0.78 6.03
CA TYR A 51 -3.62 0.98 6.11
C TYR A 51 -4.31 -0.17 5.38
N VAL A 52 -5.42 -0.64 5.95
CA VAL A 52 -6.29 -1.65 5.33
C VAL A 52 -7.75 -1.28 5.57
N SER A 53 -8.55 -1.43 4.53
CA SER A 53 -10.01 -1.41 4.63
C SER A 53 -10.55 -2.69 3.98
N THR A 54 -11.37 -3.43 4.72
CA THR A 54 -12.05 -4.61 4.16
C THR A 54 -13.27 -4.16 3.39
N VAL A 55 -13.36 -4.58 2.13
CA VAL A 55 -14.51 -4.29 1.27
C VAL A 55 -15.46 -5.48 1.27
N GLY A 56 -16.75 -5.22 1.45
CA GLY A 56 -17.82 -6.18 1.19
C GLY A 56 -18.13 -6.31 -0.30
N LEU A 57 -19.38 -6.68 -0.63
CA LEU A 57 -19.88 -7.02 -1.98
C LEU A 57 -19.66 -5.98 -3.09
N ASP A 58 -19.34 -4.72 -2.78
CA ASP A 58 -19.12 -3.69 -3.80
C ASP A 58 -17.63 -3.54 -4.17
N GLU A 59 -17.10 -4.56 -4.85
CA GLU A 59 -15.73 -4.58 -5.39
C GLU A 59 -15.53 -3.49 -6.47
N TYR A 60 -16.61 -3.07 -7.15
CA TYR A 60 -16.57 -2.09 -8.23
C TYR A 60 -16.26 -0.68 -7.71
N ALA A 61 -16.93 -0.25 -6.64
CA ALA A 61 -16.68 1.05 -6.01
C ALA A 61 -15.22 1.20 -5.54
N VAL A 62 -14.64 0.16 -4.94
CA VAL A 62 -13.25 0.23 -4.45
C VAL A 62 -12.23 0.16 -5.56
N LYS A 63 -12.45 -0.66 -6.59
CA LYS A 63 -11.57 -0.64 -7.78
C LYS A 63 -11.56 0.75 -8.42
N ASN A 64 -12.73 1.37 -8.56
CA ASN A 64 -12.81 2.74 -9.09
C ASN A 64 -12.13 3.77 -8.18
N TYR A 65 -12.27 3.66 -6.86
CA TYR A 65 -11.57 4.55 -5.93
C TYR A 65 -10.05 4.45 -6.08
N VAL A 66 -9.49 3.23 -6.07
CA VAL A 66 -8.03 3.00 -6.20
C VAL A 66 -7.51 3.49 -7.55
N LEU A 67 -8.25 3.24 -8.65
CA LEU A 67 -7.87 3.73 -9.98
C LEU A 67 -7.87 5.25 -10.07
N ASN A 68 -8.81 5.92 -9.40
CA ASN A 68 -8.95 7.37 -9.45
C ASN A 68 -8.18 8.10 -8.33
N GLN A 69 -7.49 7.38 -7.46
CA GLN A 69 -6.83 7.96 -6.29
C GLN A 69 -5.66 8.88 -6.66
N GLN A 70 -5.03 8.66 -7.82
CA GLN A 70 -4.01 9.57 -8.35
C GLN A 70 -4.58 10.96 -8.72
N HIS A 71 -5.88 11.07 -9.02
CA HIS A 71 -6.54 12.34 -9.35
C HIS A 71 -7.17 13.04 -8.15
N HIS A 72 -7.46 12.30 -7.06
CA HIS A 72 -8.04 12.82 -5.82
C HIS A 72 -6.97 12.99 -4.74
N GLN A 73 -5.87 13.66 -5.07
CA GLN A 73 -5.01 14.26 -4.06
C GLN A 73 -5.77 15.47 -3.50
N VAL A 74 -6.74 15.22 -2.63
CA VAL A 74 -7.47 16.28 -1.92
C VAL A 74 -6.44 16.95 -1.03
N GLU A 75 -6.20 18.25 -1.23
CA GLU A 75 -5.42 19.03 -0.27
C GLU A 75 -6.05 18.82 1.10
N MET A 76 -5.33 18.16 2.01
CA MET A 76 -5.77 18.03 3.38
C MET A 76 -5.94 19.44 3.94
N PRO A 77 -7.12 19.82 4.47
CA PRO A 77 -7.27 21.08 5.18
C PRO A 77 -6.23 21.08 6.29
N LYS A 78 -5.35 22.09 6.29
CA LYS A 78 -4.42 22.28 7.41
C LYS A 78 -5.26 22.48 8.66
N LEU A 79 -5.26 21.49 9.56
CA LEU A 79 -5.88 21.63 10.86
C LEU A 79 -5.11 22.75 11.60
N PRO A 80 -5.80 23.75 12.14
CA PRO A 80 -5.15 24.85 12.85
C PRO A 80 -4.75 24.38 14.24
N PHE A 81 -3.60 23.71 14.34
CA PHE A 81 -2.83 23.59 15.58
C PHE A 81 -1.34 23.68 15.22
#